data_AF-G7ZJL7-F1
#
_entry.id   AF-G7ZJL7-F1
#
_cell.length_a   1.000
_cell.length_b   1.000
_cell.length_c   1.000
_cell.angle_alpha   90.00
_cell.angle_beta   90.00
_cell.angle_gamma   90.00
#
_symmetry.space_group_name_H-M   'P 1'
#
loop_
_entity.id
_entity.type
_entity.pdbx_description
1 polymer ?
#
loop_
_entity_poly.entity_id
_entity_poly.type
_entity_poly.pdbx_seq_one_letter_code
_entity_poly.pdbx_strand_id
1 'polypeptide(L)'
;SFIHALCYCQGIETLMGVEPTPRAKYLRVVWGELHRIHSHHLWLGCLADSFGFESLFMQFWRNREMIMDLLEMTAGNRVIISTCAVGGTGRDISPQQAAEILRVLDKVQAELDKLLPVVLNDYTVRQRTVGKGVLTREQAIKLGTVGPVLRASGVAQDVRMTGYAAYGDLEFEPIVEQTGDAYARMLVRMRETYQAIDLVRQALAKMPEGEIIARARGNPQGRTISRVEQPRGEVIYYIAGNNTRNLERLRVRTPTFANVPALVQMLPGSELANVPVLVLTI
;
A
#
# COMPACT_ATOMS: atom_id res chain seq x y z
N SER A 1 5.56 -8.05 -3.89
CA SER A 1 5.18 -6.71 -3.39
C SER A 1 6.35 -5.77 -3.58
N PHE A 2 6.20 -4.76 -4.44
CA PHE A 2 7.24 -3.76 -4.72
C PHE A 2 7.68 -2.98 -3.48
N ILE A 3 6.74 -2.63 -2.60
CA ILE A 3 6.99 -1.76 -1.44
C ILE A 3 7.90 -2.43 -0.40
N HIS A 4 7.90 -3.77 -0.28
CA HIS A 4 8.90 -4.49 0.53
C HIS A 4 10.32 -4.29 -0.02
N ALA A 5 10.48 -4.41 -1.34
CA ALA A 5 11.77 -4.21 -2.00
C ALA A 5 12.22 -2.74 -1.86
N LEU A 6 11.29 -1.79 -1.96
CA LEU A 6 11.56 -0.37 -1.71
C LEU A 6 12.05 -0.12 -0.29
N CYS A 7 11.38 -0.65 0.73
CA CYS A 7 11.79 -0.49 2.13
C CYS A 7 13.22 -1.01 2.36
N TYR A 8 13.51 -2.18 1.80
CA TYR A 8 14.83 -2.79 1.83
C TYR A 8 15.88 -1.92 1.12
N CYS A 9 15.64 -1.53 -0.13
CA CYS A 9 16.58 -0.74 -0.92
C CYS A 9 16.87 0.60 -0.24
N GLN A 10 15.84 1.30 0.25
CA GLN A 10 15.99 2.55 1.01
C GLN A 10 16.86 2.37 2.25
N GLY A 11 16.68 1.27 3.00
CA GLY A 11 17.53 1.01 4.17
C GLY A 11 18.98 0.73 3.81
N ILE A 12 19.23 -0.02 2.73
CA ILE A 12 20.59 -0.28 2.24
C ILE A 12 21.24 0.99 1.69
N GLU A 13 20.49 1.80 0.94
CA GLU A 13 20.89 3.12 0.43
C GLU A 13 21.38 4.02 1.56
N THR A 14 20.62 4.10 2.66
CA THR A 14 21.02 4.85 3.87
C THR A 14 22.31 4.31 4.49
N LEU A 15 22.49 2.98 4.60
CA LEU A 15 23.72 2.40 5.16
C LEU A 15 24.94 2.56 4.26
N MET A 16 24.73 2.75 2.95
CA MET A 16 25.80 2.92 1.96
C MET A 16 26.03 4.40 1.60
N GLY A 17 25.19 5.32 2.09
CA GLY A 17 25.24 6.74 1.73
C GLY A 17 24.97 7.00 0.24
N VAL A 18 24.12 6.18 -0.39
CA VAL A 18 23.78 6.28 -1.82
C VAL A 18 22.40 6.92 -1.98
N GLU A 19 22.35 8.06 -2.65
CA GLU A 19 21.08 8.67 -3.04
C GLU A 19 20.59 8.10 -4.39
N PRO A 20 19.33 7.61 -4.46
CA PRO A 20 18.77 7.18 -5.73
C PRO A 20 18.52 8.38 -6.65
N THR A 21 18.57 8.15 -7.97
CA THR A 21 18.37 9.23 -8.96
C THR A 21 16.96 9.83 -8.86
N PRO A 22 16.77 11.12 -9.23
CA PRO A 22 15.45 11.76 -9.19
C PRO A 22 14.39 10.95 -9.95
N ARG A 23 14.69 10.52 -11.18
CA ARG A 23 13.77 9.69 -11.98
C ARG A 23 13.39 8.39 -11.27
N ALA A 24 14.35 7.71 -10.64
CA ALA A 24 14.08 6.48 -9.90
C ALA A 24 13.15 6.69 -8.69
N LYS A 25 13.25 7.85 -8.01
CA LYS A 25 12.34 8.21 -6.91
C LYS A 25 10.89 8.26 -7.38
N TYR A 26 10.60 8.84 -8.55
CA TYR A 26 9.26 8.87 -9.14
C TYR A 26 8.80 7.49 -9.65
N LEU A 27 9.67 6.73 -10.33
CA LEU A 27 9.35 5.36 -10.78
C LEU A 27 8.96 4.46 -9.60
N ARG A 28 9.62 4.62 -8.44
CA ARG A 28 9.27 3.92 -7.21
C ARG A 28 7.89 4.29 -6.69
N VAL A 29 7.47 5.55 -6.82
CA VAL A 29 6.09 5.94 -6.47
C VAL A 29 5.10 5.28 -7.41
N VAL A 30 5.32 5.34 -8.72
CA VAL A 30 4.41 4.76 -9.73
C VAL A 30 4.18 3.27 -9.47
N TRP A 31 5.24 2.47 -9.36
CA TRP A 31 5.07 1.03 -9.05
C TRP A 31 4.53 0.78 -7.64
N GLY A 32 4.87 1.62 -6.66
CA GLY A 32 4.35 1.54 -5.31
C GLY A 32 2.84 1.71 -5.26
N GLU A 33 2.32 2.73 -5.93
CA GLU A 33 0.90 3.07 -5.95
C GLU A 33 0.09 2.13 -6.89
N LEU A 34 0.66 1.63 -7.99
CA LEU A 34 0.05 0.52 -8.74
C LEU A 34 -0.09 -0.75 -7.88
N HIS A 35 0.93 -1.07 -7.06
CA HIS A 35 0.84 -2.12 -6.06
C HIS A 35 -0.11 -1.78 -4.90
N ARG A 36 -0.45 -0.50 -4.66
CA ARG A 36 -1.48 -0.13 -3.70
C ARG A 36 -2.86 -0.41 -4.27
N ILE A 37 -3.12 0.01 -5.51
CA ILE A 37 -4.39 -0.23 -6.22
C ILE A 37 -4.68 -1.72 -6.35
N HIS A 38 -3.73 -2.54 -6.85
CA HIS A 38 -3.95 -3.99 -6.99
C HIS A 38 -4.22 -4.67 -5.63
N SER A 39 -3.61 -4.16 -4.57
CA SER A 39 -3.73 -4.71 -3.23
C SER A 39 -5.07 -4.36 -2.58
N HIS A 40 -5.55 -3.13 -2.75
CA HIS A 40 -6.86 -2.74 -2.25
C HIS A 40 -7.97 -3.48 -2.98
N HIS A 41 -7.88 -3.66 -4.29
CA HIS A 41 -8.85 -4.48 -5.03
C HIS A 41 -8.88 -5.94 -4.58
N LEU A 42 -7.71 -6.54 -4.34
CA LEU A 42 -7.62 -7.89 -3.77
C LEU A 42 -8.36 -7.96 -2.43
N TRP A 43 -8.08 -7.01 -1.55
CA TRP A 43 -8.66 -6.96 -0.21
C TRP A 43 -10.17 -6.69 -0.25
N LEU A 44 -10.62 -5.75 -1.08
CA LEU A 44 -12.05 -5.41 -1.25
C LEU A 44 -12.83 -6.59 -1.81
N GLY A 45 -12.24 -7.33 -2.75
CA GLY A 45 -12.80 -8.59 -3.23
C GLY A 45 -12.96 -9.61 -2.11
N CYS A 46 -11.89 -9.92 -1.38
CA CYS A 46 -11.95 -10.88 -0.26
C CYS A 46 -12.94 -10.43 0.83
N LEU A 47 -13.04 -9.13 1.11
CA LEU A 47 -14.03 -8.59 2.03
C LEU A 47 -15.46 -8.87 1.53
N ALA A 48 -15.74 -8.62 0.24
CA ALA A 48 -17.04 -8.90 -0.35
C ALA A 48 -17.43 -10.38 -0.24
N ASP A 49 -16.49 -11.28 -0.52
CA ASP A 49 -16.67 -12.72 -0.40
C ASP A 49 -17.01 -13.15 1.04
N SER A 50 -16.40 -12.51 2.04
CA SER A 50 -16.62 -12.84 3.47
C SER A 50 -18.06 -12.66 3.98
N PHE A 51 -18.86 -11.89 3.24
CA PHE A 51 -20.29 -11.74 3.50
C PHE A 51 -21.17 -12.19 2.32
N GLY A 52 -20.62 -12.97 1.38
CA GLY A 52 -21.37 -13.70 0.36
C GLY A 52 -21.59 -12.96 -0.97
N PHE A 53 -20.88 -11.86 -1.22
CA PHE A 53 -21.05 -11.05 -2.43
C PHE A 53 -20.08 -11.47 -3.54
N GLU A 54 -20.29 -12.65 -4.11
CA GLU A 54 -19.43 -13.21 -5.16
C GLU A 54 -19.35 -12.34 -6.42
N SER A 55 -20.47 -11.74 -6.84
CA SER A 55 -20.48 -10.84 -7.99
C SER A 55 -19.55 -9.64 -7.76
N LEU A 56 -19.61 -9.04 -6.57
CA LEU A 56 -18.76 -7.91 -6.20
C LEU A 56 -17.29 -8.31 -6.10
N PHE A 57 -16.99 -9.51 -5.57
CA PHE A 57 -15.66 -10.10 -5.61
C PHE A 57 -15.12 -10.13 -7.05
N MET A 58 -15.91 -10.65 -8.00
CA MET A 58 -15.49 -10.76 -9.40
C MET A 58 -15.26 -9.38 -10.04
N GLN A 59 -16.06 -8.38 -9.71
CA GLN A 59 -15.86 -7.01 -10.20
C GLN A 59 -14.54 -6.41 -9.72
N PHE A 60 -14.22 -6.53 -8.42
CA PHE A 60 -12.94 -6.04 -7.89
C PHE A 60 -11.74 -6.79 -8.47
N TRP A 61 -11.86 -8.11 -8.65
CA TRP A 61 -10.79 -8.91 -9.25
C TRP A 61 -10.59 -8.60 -10.73
N ARG A 62 -11.66 -8.35 -11.50
CA ARG A 62 -11.56 -7.87 -12.88
C ARG A 62 -10.79 -6.55 -12.96
N ASN A 63 -11.08 -5.60 -12.07
CA ASN A 63 -10.34 -4.34 -12.00
C ASN A 63 -8.88 -4.55 -11.60
N ARG A 64 -8.62 -5.49 -10.69
CA ARG A 64 -7.26 -5.87 -10.30
C ARG A 64 -6.45 -6.45 -11.45
N GLU A 65 -7.06 -7.26 -12.32
CA GLU A 65 -6.36 -7.85 -13.48
C GLU A 65 -5.86 -6.76 -14.43
N MET A 66 -6.65 -5.70 -14.69
CA MET A 66 -6.20 -4.56 -15.49
C MET A 66 -4.91 -3.93 -14.94
N ILE A 67 -4.78 -3.82 -13.62
CA ILE A 67 -3.56 -3.32 -12.97
C ILE A 67 -2.41 -4.32 -13.06
N MET A 68 -2.69 -5.62 -12.97
CA MET A 68 -1.66 -6.65 -13.10
C MET A 68 -1.09 -6.73 -14.52
N ASP A 69 -1.90 -6.46 -15.53
CA ASP A 69 -1.45 -6.38 -16.92
C ASP A 69 -0.52 -5.16 -17.12
N LEU A 70 -0.77 -4.04 -16.44
CA LEU A 70 0.18 -2.91 -16.40
C LEU A 70 1.50 -3.28 -15.71
N LEU A 71 1.45 -4.04 -14.62
CA LEU A 71 2.65 -4.52 -13.93
C LEU A 71 3.46 -5.45 -14.84
N GLU A 72 2.81 -6.33 -15.58
CA GLU A 72 3.45 -7.18 -16.58
C GLU A 72 4.06 -6.38 -17.72
N MET A 73 3.32 -5.43 -18.28
CA MET A 73 3.79 -4.56 -19.36
C MET A 73 5.03 -3.76 -18.94
N THR A 74 5.05 -3.23 -17.73
CA THR A 74 6.14 -2.35 -17.26
C THR A 74 7.32 -3.13 -16.67
N ALA A 75 7.06 -4.25 -15.99
CA ALA A 75 8.07 -4.97 -15.23
C ALA A 75 8.36 -6.40 -15.72
N GLY A 76 7.58 -6.91 -16.66
CA GLY A 76 7.69 -8.28 -17.19
C GLY A 76 7.14 -9.37 -16.28
N ASN A 77 6.55 -9.03 -15.13
CA ASN A 77 5.95 -9.99 -14.20
C ASN A 77 4.66 -9.40 -13.61
N ARG A 78 3.70 -10.26 -13.25
CA ARG A 78 2.39 -9.82 -12.75
C ARG A 78 2.35 -9.59 -11.23
N VAL A 79 3.12 -10.36 -10.46
CA VAL A 79 3.04 -10.38 -8.97
C VAL A 79 4.35 -9.97 -8.30
N ILE A 80 5.47 -10.57 -8.72
CA ILE A 80 6.80 -10.32 -8.18
C ILE A 80 7.61 -9.60 -9.26
N ILE A 81 7.55 -8.26 -9.25
CA ILE A 81 8.12 -7.45 -10.33
C ILE A 81 9.63 -7.20 -10.22
N SER A 82 10.19 -7.27 -9.02
CA SER A 82 11.64 -7.13 -8.75
C SER A 82 12.34 -5.96 -9.48
N THR A 83 11.63 -4.84 -9.69
CA THR A 83 12.16 -3.67 -10.39
C THR A 83 12.92 -2.71 -9.49
N CYS A 84 12.71 -2.75 -8.17
CA CYS A 84 13.45 -1.90 -7.23
C CYS A 84 14.85 -2.47 -7.01
N ALA A 85 15.86 -1.62 -7.15
CA ALA A 85 17.26 -1.96 -6.94
C ALA A 85 17.93 -0.93 -6.02
N VAL A 86 19.01 -1.30 -5.34
CA VAL A 86 19.82 -0.35 -4.55
C VAL A 86 20.41 0.69 -5.50
N GLY A 87 20.17 1.98 -5.21
CA GLY A 87 20.55 3.11 -6.06
C GLY A 87 19.48 3.53 -7.07
N GLY A 88 18.35 2.83 -7.19
CA GLY A 88 17.26 3.25 -8.07
C GLY A 88 16.31 2.13 -8.51
N THR A 89 16.16 1.93 -9.80
CA THR A 89 15.30 0.90 -10.41
C THR A 89 16.03 0.17 -11.54
N GLY A 90 15.74 -1.13 -11.71
CA GLY A 90 16.33 -1.97 -12.76
C GLY A 90 15.57 -1.92 -14.09
N ARG A 91 14.42 -1.22 -14.13
CA ARG A 91 13.63 -0.98 -15.34
C ARG A 91 13.19 0.48 -15.37
N ASP A 92 12.82 0.93 -16.56
CA ASP A 92 12.25 2.25 -16.82
C ASP A 92 10.83 2.12 -17.38
N ILE A 93 10.09 3.22 -17.40
CA ILE A 93 8.77 3.34 -18.02
C ILE A 93 8.88 4.30 -19.20
N SER A 94 8.57 3.81 -20.40
CA SER A 94 8.57 4.64 -21.62
C SER A 94 7.37 5.59 -21.65
N PRO A 95 7.41 6.69 -22.42
CA PRO A 95 6.26 7.58 -22.59
C PRO A 95 4.99 6.87 -23.09
N GLN A 96 5.15 5.87 -23.96
CA GLN A 96 4.03 5.05 -24.45
C GLN A 96 3.43 4.20 -23.33
N GLN A 97 4.27 3.60 -22.48
CA GLN A 97 3.80 2.86 -21.30
C GLN A 97 3.14 3.79 -20.29
N ALA A 98 3.66 5.00 -20.09
CA ALA A 98 3.05 6.01 -19.21
C ALA A 98 1.65 6.41 -19.69
N ALA A 99 1.48 6.67 -20.99
CA ALA A 99 0.16 6.96 -21.57
C ALA A 99 -0.82 5.79 -21.41
N GLU A 100 -0.34 4.55 -21.57
CA GLU A 100 -1.16 3.36 -21.38
C GLU A 100 -1.57 3.15 -19.91
N ILE A 101 -0.66 3.41 -18.96
CA ILE A 101 -0.98 3.42 -17.53
C ILE A 101 -2.13 4.39 -17.26
N LEU A 102 -2.02 5.65 -17.72
CA LEU A 102 -3.07 6.66 -17.51
C LEU A 102 -4.41 6.21 -18.07
N ARG A 103 -4.43 5.69 -19.30
CA ARG A 103 -5.65 5.19 -19.97
C ARG A 103 -6.31 4.04 -19.20
N VAL A 104 -5.52 3.10 -18.68
CA VAL A 104 -6.05 1.99 -17.88
C VAL A 104 -6.52 2.47 -16.51
N LEU A 105 -5.83 3.42 -15.88
CA LEU A 105 -6.27 4.01 -14.63
C LEU A 105 -7.60 4.76 -14.77
N ASP A 106 -7.85 5.44 -15.90
CA ASP A 106 -9.14 6.07 -16.18
C ASP A 106 -10.27 5.04 -16.26
N LYS A 107 -10.02 3.88 -16.87
CA LYS A 107 -10.98 2.77 -16.91
C LYS A 107 -11.23 2.19 -15.52
N VAL A 108 -10.18 1.94 -14.75
CA VAL A 108 -10.29 1.41 -13.38
C VAL A 108 -11.09 2.38 -12.50
N GLN A 109 -10.83 3.69 -12.63
CA GLN A 109 -11.60 4.72 -11.93
C GLN A 109 -13.08 4.71 -12.34
N ALA A 110 -13.37 4.67 -13.64
CA ALA A 110 -14.75 4.62 -14.13
C ALA A 110 -15.52 3.36 -13.68
N GLU A 111 -14.84 2.22 -13.53
CA GLU A 111 -15.44 1.02 -12.95
C GLU A 111 -15.62 1.15 -11.43
N LEU A 112 -14.67 1.76 -10.72
CA LEU A 112 -14.82 2.06 -9.29
C LEU A 112 -15.98 3.01 -9.01
N ASP A 113 -16.21 4.02 -9.86
CA ASP A 113 -17.31 4.98 -9.75
C ASP A 113 -18.69 4.29 -9.83
N LYS A 114 -18.78 3.18 -10.57
CA LYS A 114 -19.99 2.35 -10.64
C LYS A 114 -20.17 1.46 -9.41
N LEU A 115 -19.07 0.92 -8.88
CA LEU A 115 -19.09 -0.01 -7.75
C LEU A 115 -19.29 0.69 -6.41
N LEU A 116 -18.67 1.84 -6.20
CA LEU A 116 -18.65 2.54 -4.92
C LEU A 116 -20.07 2.84 -4.40
N PRO A 117 -21.00 3.44 -5.17
CA PRO A 117 -22.36 3.69 -4.68
C PRO A 117 -23.11 2.42 -4.32
N VAL A 118 -22.87 1.31 -5.02
CA VAL A 118 -23.50 0.01 -4.74
C VAL A 118 -23.02 -0.51 -3.39
N VAL A 119 -21.71 -0.50 -3.15
CA VAL A 119 -21.14 -0.97 -1.87
C VAL A 119 -21.59 -0.08 -0.70
N LEU A 120 -21.62 1.23 -0.89
CA LEU A 120 -21.94 2.18 0.18
C LEU A 120 -23.41 2.20 0.58
N ASN A 121 -24.31 1.91 -0.36
CA ASN A 121 -25.76 1.97 -0.13
C ASN A 121 -26.41 0.60 0.06
N ASP A 122 -25.67 -0.49 -0.15
CA ASP A 122 -26.19 -1.84 0.09
C ASP A 122 -26.45 -2.09 1.58
N TYR A 123 -27.64 -2.60 1.86
CA TYR A 123 -28.10 -2.91 3.22
C TYR A 123 -27.23 -4.00 3.88
N THR A 124 -26.88 -5.05 3.13
CA THR A 124 -26.15 -6.20 3.66
C THR A 124 -24.71 -5.83 3.97
N VAL A 125 -24.06 -5.06 3.10
CA VAL A 125 -22.71 -4.52 3.35
C VAL A 125 -22.71 -3.72 4.65
N ARG A 126 -23.67 -2.81 4.83
CA ARG A 126 -23.79 -2.00 6.06
C ARG A 126 -24.03 -2.89 7.28
N GLN A 127 -24.97 -3.83 7.22
CA GLN A 127 -25.27 -4.73 8.34
C GLN A 127 -24.05 -5.54 8.79
N ARG A 128 -23.18 -5.93 7.85
CA ARG A 128 -22.01 -6.78 8.11
C ARG A 128 -20.75 -6.00 8.50
N THR A 129 -20.73 -4.68 8.33
CA THR A 129 -19.51 -3.87 8.54
C THR A 129 -19.69 -2.73 9.53
N VAL A 130 -20.86 -2.11 9.60
CA VAL A 130 -21.14 -0.97 10.48
C VAL A 130 -21.24 -1.44 11.94
N GLY A 131 -20.51 -0.78 12.83
CA GLY A 131 -20.44 -1.12 14.25
C GLY A 131 -19.76 -2.46 14.55
N LYS A 132 -19.14 -3.11 13.55
CA LYS A 132 -18.43 -4.38 13.74
C LYS A 132 -16.94 -4.13 13.98
N GLY A 133 -16.41 -4.66 15.09
CA GLY A 133 -15.00 -4.53 15.46
C GLY A 133 -14.58 -3.08 15.59
N VAL A 134 -15.28 -2.35 16.45
CA VAL A 134 -15.00 -0.94 16.75
C VAL A 134 -13.70 -0.86 17.55
N LEU A 135 -12.78 -0.03 17.10
CA LEU A 135 -11.58 0.36 17.85
C LEU A 135 -11.62 1.86 18.10
N THR A 136 -11.60 2.26 19.37
CA THR A 136 -11.48 3.68 19.70
C THR A 136 -10.09 4.19 19.31
N ARG A 137 -9.99 5.51 19.10
CA ARG A 137 -8.72 6.19 18.83
C ARG A 137 -7.63 5.80 19.85
N GLU A 138 -7.98 5.81 21.13
CA GLU A 138 -7.06 5.49 22.22
C GLU A 138 -6.61 4.02 22.18
N GLN A 139 -7.54 3.10 21.92
CA GLN A 139 -7.22 1.68 21.76
C GLN A 139 -6.31 1.45 20.55
N ALA A 140 -6.61 2.06 19.41
CA ALA A 140 -5.84 1.94 18.18
C ALA A 140 -4.38 2.41 18.38
N ILE A 141 -4.18 3.53 19.10
CA ILE A 141 -2.86 4.05 19.47
C ILE A 141 -2.17 3.12 20.47
N LYS A 142 -2.86 2.73 21.55
CA LYS A 142 -2.30 1.88 22.61
C LYS A 142 -1.83 0.51 22.08
N LEU A 143 -2.57 -0.06 21.13
CA LEU A 143 -2.25 -1.35 20.52
C LEU A 143 -1.19 -1.25 19.42
N GLY A 144 -0.77 -0.03 19.05
CA GLY A 144 0.24 0.19 18.02
C GLY A 144 -0.23 -0.21 16.62
N THR A 145 -1.52 -0.05 16.33
CA THR A 145 -2.08 -0.31 14.99
C THR A 145 -1.48 0.61 13.94
N VAL A 146 -1.49 0.17 12.68
CA VAL A 146 -0.90 0.92 11.58
C VAL A 146 -1.79 0.90 10.34
N GLY A 147 -1.57 1.87 9.45
CA GLY A 147 -2.23 1.89 8.15
C GLY A 147 -3.72 2.20 8.21
N PRO A 148 -4.52 1.55 7.35
CA PRO A 148 -5.96 1.76 7.31
C PRO A 148 -6.67 1.46 8.63
N VAL A 149 -6.13 0.56 9.47
CA VAL A 149 -6.72 0.25 10.79
C VAL A 149 -6.61 1.46 11.72
N LEU A 150 -5.44 2.10 11.76
CA LEU A 150 -5.20 3.29 12.57
C LEU A 150 -5.97 4.50 12.03
N ARG A 151 -5.96 4.68 10.70
CA ARG A 151 -6.67 5.78 10.02
C ARG A 151 -8.18 5.65 10.11
N ALA A 152 -8.73 4.44 10.23
CA ALA A 152 -10.16 4.25 10.45
C ALA A 152 -10.65 4.72 11.83
N SER A 153 -9.74 4.83 12.81
CA SER A 153 -10.00 5.25 14.19
C SER A 153 -9.61 6.71 14.45
N GLY A 154 -9.57 7.56 13.43
CA GLY A 154 -9.41 9.01 13.57
C GLY A 154 -7.97 9.52 13.66
N VAL A 155 -6.96 8.69 13.39
CA VAL A 155 -5.55 9.08 13.50
C VAL A 155 -4.93 9.25 12.11
N ALA A 156 -4.63 10.50 11.75
CA ALA A 156 -4.05 10.90 10.46
C ALA A 156 -2.54 10.60 10.36
N GLN A 157 -2.14 9.34 10.58
CA GLN A 157 -0.75 8.90 10.45
C GLN A 157 -0.56 8.09 9.17
N ASP A 158 0.40 8.53 8.35
CA ASP A 158 0.81 7.84 7.13
C ASP A 158 2.32 8.06 6.92
N VAL A 159 3.08 6.99 6.72
CA VAL A 159 4.54 7.08 6.56
C VAL A 159 4.92 7.80 5.27
N ARG A 160 4.04 7.86 4.25
CA ARG A 160 4.31 8.60 3.00
C ARG A 160 4.49 10.10 3.23
N MET A 161 3.88 10.65 4.29
CA MET A 161 4.04 12.06 4.66
C MET A 161 5.46 12.42 5.11
N THR A 162 6.32 11.43 5.38
CA THR A 162 7.75 11.67 5.61
C THR A 162 8.51 12.11 4.34
N GLY A 163 7.87 12.00 3.16
CA GLY A 163 8.44 12.45 1.89
C GLY A 163 9.43 11.46 1.27
N TYR A 164 9.49 10.21 1.73
CA TYR A 164 10.40 9.21 1.16
C TYR A 164 10.16 8.97 -0.34
N ALA A 165 11.17 8.48 -1.05
CA ALA A 165 11.16 8.42 -2.52
C ALA A 165 10.85 9.80 -3.13
N ALA A 166 9.72 9.96 -3.83
CA ALA A 166 9.25 11.23 -4.37
C ALA A 166 7.92 11.69 -3.74
N TYR A 167 7.46 11.08 -2.64
CA TYR A 167 6.19 11.49 -2.01
C TYR A 167 6.21 12.93 -1.50
N GLY A 168 7.40 13.51 -1.21
CA GLY A 168 7.54 14.91 -0.81
C GLY A 168 7.20 15.92 -1.91
N ASP A 169 7.21 15.49 -3.18
CA ASP A 169 6.92 16.34 -4.34
C ASP A 169 5.45 16.22 -4.80
N LEU A 170 4.65 15.41 -4.11
CA LEU A 170 3.27 15.07 -4.46
C LEU A 170 2.29 15.65 -3.43
N GLU A 171 1.11 16.01 -3.91
CA GLU A 171 0.08 16.67 -3.11
C GLU A 171 -0.99 15.65 -2.72
N PHE A 172 -1.04 15.28 -1.44
CA PHE A 172 -2.09 14.42 -0.89
C PHE A 172 -2.15 14.54 0.63
N GLU A 173 -3.28 14.13 1.20
CA GLU A 173 -3.49 14.04 2.65
C GLU A 173 -3.92 12.63 3.06
N PRO A 174 -3.54 12.15 4.26
CA PRO A 174 -3.98 10.84 4.74
C PRO A 174 -5.51 10.75 4.82
N ILE A 175 -6.10 9.71 4.22
CA ILE A 175 -7.54 9.45 4.33
C ILE A 175 -7.87 8.89 5.70
N VAL A 176 -8.77 9.56 6.43
CA VAL A 176 -9.14 9.20 7.81
C VAL A 176 -10.65 9.03 7.93
N GLU A 177 -11.07 8.12 8.80
CA GLU A 177 -12.45 7.93 9.25
C GLU A 177 -12.51 7.96 10.78
N GLN A 178 -13.70 8.10 11.36
CA GLN A 178 -13.85 8.34 12.81
C GLN A 178 -14.45 7.16 13.60
N THR A 179 -15.20 6.28 12.93
CA THR A 179 -16.00 5.25 13.62
C THR A 179 -15.17 4.07 14.10
N GLY A 180 -14.00 3.81 13.51
CA GLY A 180 -13.11 2.72 13.93
C GLY A 180 -13.66 1.32 13.69
N ASP A 181 -14.74 1.16 12.93
CA ASP A 181 -15.36 -0.13 12.60
C ASP A 181 -14.86 -0.70 11.27
N ALA A 182 -15.31 -1.92 10.94
CA ALA A 182 -14.98 -2.57 9.68
C ALA A 182 -15.42 -1.73 8.46
N TYR A 183 -16.52 -0.99 8.58
CA TYR A 183 -17.01 -0.09 7.53
C TYR A 183 -16.04 1.08 7.29
N ALA A 184 -15.56 1.76 8.34
CA ALA A 184 -14.52 2.78 8.21
C ALA A 184 -13.23 2.23 7.59
N ARG A 185 -12.79 1.03 8.01
CA ARG A 185 -11.60 0.37 7.42
C ARG A 185 -11.77 0.03 5.94
N MET A 186 -12.99 -0.26 5.50
CA MET A 186 -13.34 -0.43 4.09
C MET A 186 -13.30 0.91 3.36
N LEU A 187 -13.94 1.95 3.91
CA LEU A 187 -13.99 3.29 3.32
C LEU A 187 -12.60 3.88 3.09
N VAL A 188 -11.70 3.78 4.08
CA VAL A 188 -10.31 4.24 3.96
C VAL A 188 -9.65 3.59 2.75
N ARG A 189 -9.74 2.26 2.60
CA ARG A 189 -9.11 1.54 1.48
C ARG A 189 -9.74 1.84 0.11
N MET A 190 -11.06 2.05 0.07
CA MET A 190 -11.75 2.46 -1.17
C MET A 190 -11.27 3.86 -1.60
N ARG A 191 -11.24 4.83 -0.68
CA ARG A 191 -10.77 6.20 -0.96
C ARG A 191 -9.28 6.27 -1.24
N GLU A 192 -8.46 5.47 -0.55
CA GLU A 192 -7.03 5.31 -0.85
C GLU A 192 -6.78 4.79 -2.26
N THR A 193 -7.73 4.04 -2.84
CA THR A 193 -7.61 3.59 -4.25
C THR A 193 -7.69 4.78 -5.22
N TYR A 194 -8.62 5.73 -5.00
CA TYR A 194 -8.70 6.96 -5.79
C TYR A 194 -7.46 7.84 -5.59
N GLN A 195 -7.02 7.99 -4.33
CA GLN A 195 -5.79 8.72 -4.03
C GLN A 195 -4.56 8.09 -4.69
N ALA A 196 -4.44 6.76 -4.70
CA ALA A 196 -3.34 6.08 -5.36
C ALA A 196 -3.34 6.32 -6.88
N ILE A 197 -4.51 6.33 -7.52
CA ILE A 197 -4.66 6.69 -8.93
C ILE A 197 -4.15 8.11 -9.17
N ASP A 198 -4.57 9.07 -8.35
CA ASP A 198 -4.15 10.46 -8.45
C ASP A 198 -2.63 10.64 -8.25
N LEU A 199 -2.06 9.96 -7.25
CA LEU A 199 -0.62 9.97 -7.00
C LEU A 199 0.19 9.42 -8.18
N VAL A 200 -0.31 8.39 -8.87
CA VAL A 200 0.34 7.90 -10.10
C VAL A 200 0.30 8.97 -11.19
N ARG A 201 -0.83 9.68 -11.36
CA ARG A 201 -0.94 10.77 -12.35
C ARG A 201 0.04 11.89 -12.05
N GLN A 202 0.10 12.35 -10.80
CA GLN A 202 1.04 13.39 -10.38
C GLN A 202 2.50 12.95 -10.56
N ALA A 203 2.82 11.70 -10.18
CA ALA A 203 4.17 11.17 -10.29
C ALA A 203 4.63 11.05 -11.74
N LEU A 204 3.77 10.60 -12.66
CA LEU A 204 4.08 10.55 -14.09
C LEU A 204 4.24 11.95 -14.70
N ALA A 205 3.42 12.93 -14.28
CA ALA A 205 3.47 14.28 -14.80
C ALA A 205 4.72 15.06 -14.35
N LYS A 206 5.19 14.84 -13.12
CA LYS A 206 6.37 15.52 -12.54
C LYS A 206 7.67 14.75 -12.74
N MET A 207 7.64 13.58 -13.39
CA MET A 207 8.81 12.71 -13.52
C MET A 207 9.89 13.34 -14.41
N PRO A 208 11.12 13.57 -13.90
CA PRO A 208 12.20 14.07 -14.73
C PRO A 208 12.77 12.98 -15.65
N GLU A 209 13.39 13.41 -16.75
CA GLU A 209 14.25 12.54 -17.55
C GLU A 209 15.60 12.34 -16.84
N GLY A 210 16.30 11.24 -17.17
CA GLY A 210 17.65 10.98 -16.67
C GLY A 210 17.92 9.51 -16.34
N GLU A 211 19.03 9.26 -15.68
CA GLU A 211 19.43 7.91 -15.26
C GLU A 211 18.45 7.32 -14.24
N ILE A 212 18.25 6.01 -14.29
CA ILE A 212 17.34 5.28 -13.40
C ILE A 212 18.04 4.56 -12.24
N ILE A 213 19.38 4.54 -12.24
CA ILE A 213 20.16 3.82 -11.22
C ILE A 213 21.48 4.52 -10.94
N ALA A 214 21.68 4.90 -9.69
CA ALA A 214 22.95 5.37 -9.17
C ALA A 214 23.86 4.18 -8.84
N ARG A 215 25.16 4.29 -9.15
CA ARG A 215 26.13 3.23 -8.83
C ARG A 215 26.41 3.19 -7.32
N ALA A 216 26.00 2.12 -6.66
CA ALA A 216 26.39 1.82 -5.29
C ALA A 216 27.77 1.13 -5.27
N ARG A 217 28.70 1.61 -4.41
CA ARG A 217 30.01 0.97 -4.16
C ARG A 217 30.14 0.64 -2.68
N GLY A 218 30.85 -0.44 -2.37
CA GLY A 218 31.10 -0.87 -0.99
C GLY A 218 30.02 -1.82 -0.44
N ASN A 219 30.07 -2.05 0.86
CA ASN A 219 29.15 -2.91 1.60
C ASN A 219 28.40 -2.08 2.65
N PRO A 220 27.16 -2.46 3.03
CA PRO A 220 26.43 -1.77 4.08
C PRO A 220 27.15 -1.90 5.43
N GLN A 221 27.33 -0.78 6.13
CA GLN A 221 27.93 -0.73 7.45
C GLN A 221 27.05 0.06 8.43
N GLY A 222 26.91 -0.44 9.66
CA GLY A 222 26.13 0.21 10.70
C GLY A 222 24.72 -0.33 10.82
N ARG A 223 23.83 0.42 11.48
CA ARG A 223 22.46 0.00 11.79
C ARG A 223 21.48 1.09 11.38
N THR A 224 20.38 0.72 10.74
CA THR A 224 19.33 1.65 10.35
C THR A 224 17.94 1.04 10.50
N ILE A 225 16.94 1.91 10.55
CA ILE A 225 15.53 1.56 10.50
C ILE A 225 14.93 2.26 9.28
N SER A 226 14.49 1.48 8.31
CA SER A 226 13.75 1.96 7.15
C SER A 226 12.25 1.71 7.34
N ARG A 227 11.43 2.69 6.99
CA ARG A 227 9.98 2.67 7.14
C ARG A 227 9.34 3.10 5.83
N VAL A 228 8.31 2.37 5.39
CA VAL A 228 7.48 2.75 4.25
C VAL A 228 6.03 2.36 4.51
N GLU A 229 5.08 3.00 3.83
CA GLU A 229 3.66 2.71 3.97
C GLU A 229 3.22 1.65 2.94
N GLN A 230 2.98 0.43 3.39
CA GLN A 230 2.29 -0.57 2.56
C GLN A 230 0.78 -0.34 2.53
N PRO A 231 0.05 -1.01 1.62
CA PRO A 231 -1.41 -0.85 1.53
C PRO A 231 -2.16 -1.39 2.76
N ARG A 232 -1.46 -2.14 3.62
CA ARG A 232 -1.97 -2.63 4.91
C ARG A 232 -1.43 -1.83 6.10
N GLY A 233 -0.52 -0.88 5.86
CA GLY A 233 0.08 -0.02 6.86
C GLY A 233 1.60 -0.01 6.86
N GLU A 234 2.17 0.61 7.89
CA GLU A 234 3.60 0.75 8.05
C GLU A 234 4.34 -0.60 8.11
N VAL A 235 5.33 -0.75 7.24
CA VAL A 235 6.32 -1.82 7.31
C VAL A 235 7.67 -1.24 7.76
N ILE A 236 8.33 -1.95 8.67
CA ILE A 236 9.63 -1.53 9.22
C ILE A 236 10.69 -2.59 8.91
N TYR A 237 11.83 -2.14 8.41
CA TYR A 237 13.03 -2.92 8.20
C TYR A 237 14.12 -2.41 9.13
N TYR A 238 14.49 -3.20 10.13
CA TYR A 238 15.72 -2.99 10.88
C TYR A 238 16.85 -3.74 10.18
N ILE A 239 17.89 -3.01 9.77
CA ILE A 239 19.01 -3.53 8.99
C ILE A 239 20.30 -3.24 9.74
N ALA A 240 21.12 -4.27 9.96
CA ALA A 240 22.45 -4.17 10.51
C ALA A 240 23.46 -4.74 9.50
N GLY A 241 24.39 -3.91 9.06
CA GLY A 241 25.50 -4.26 8.17
C GLY A 241 26.83 -4.29 8.92
N ASN A 242 27.66 -5.28 8.59
CA ASN A 242 28.99 -5.49 9.16
C ASN A 242 30.12 -5.25 8.14
N ASN A 243 29.88 -4.40 7.12
CA ASN A 243 30.81 -4.12 6.02
C ASN A 243 31.22 -5.37 5.20
N THR A 244 30.41 -6.43 5.25
CA THR A 244 30.55 -7.59 4.37
C THR A 244 29.41 -7.63 3.35
N ARG A 245 29.50 -8.56 2.39
CA ARG A 245 28.42 -8.80 1.41
C ARG A 245 27.11 -9.23 2.06
N ASN A 246 27.18 -9.84 3.26
CA ASN A 246 26.02 -10.36 3.96
C ASN A 246 25.65 -9.43 5.13
N LEU A 247 24.35 -9.27 5.37
CA LEU A 247 23.88 -8.50 6.52
C LEU A 247 24.13 -9.27 7.82
N GLU A 248 24.55 -8.56 8.86
CA GLU A 248 24.64 -9.12 10.22
C GLU A 248 23.25 -9.48 10.74
N ARG A 249 22.27 -8.60 10.49
CA ARG A 249 20.88 -8.82 10.90
C ARG A 249 19.93 -8.08 9.98
N LEU A 250 18.85 -8.76 9.62
CA LEU A 250 17.68 -8.17 8.99
C LEU A 250 16.45 -8.58 9.81
N ARG A 251 15.72 -7.61 10.35
CA ARG A 251 14.44 -7.85 11.02
C ARG A 251 13.35 -7.05 10.35
N VAL A 252 12.31 -7.76 9.92
CA VAL A 252 11.14 -7.17 9.27
C VAL A 252 9.97 -7.19 10.25
N ARG A 253 9.28 -6.05 10.40
CA ARG A 253 7.97 -5.97 11.05
C ARG A 253 6.94 -5.63 9.98
N THR A 254 6.10 -6.61 9.65
CA THR A 254 5.01 -6.43 8.70
C THR A 254 3.82 -5.71 9.35
N PRO A 255 3.01 -4.97 8.57
CA PRO A 255 1.84 -4.27 9.11
C PRO A 255 0.82 -5.23 9.73
N THR A 256 0.58 -6.38 9.10
CA THR A 256 -0.34 -7.39 9.63
C THR A 256 0.04 -7.82 11.04
N PHE A 257 1.33 -8.06 11.31
CA PHE A 257 1.78 -8.42 12.65
C PHE A 257 1.50 -7.32 13.69
N ALA A 258 1.62 -6.05 13.29
CA ALA A 258 1.29 -4.91 14.15
C ALA A 258 -0.23 -4.77 14.39
N ASN A 259 -1.07 -5.24 13.47
CA ASN A 259 -2.54 -5.16 13.60
C ASN A 259 -3.18 -6.41 14.26
N VAL A 260 -2.45 -7.52 14.43
CA VAL A 260 -2.97 -8.72 15.14
C VAL A 260 -3.48 -8.41 16.57
N PRO A 261 -2.79 -7.61 17.40
CA PRO A 261 -3.31 -7.25 18.73
C PRO A 261 -4.68 -6.56 18.68
N ALA A 262 -4.93 -5.74 17.66
CA ALA A 262 -6.23 -5.12 17.44
C ALA A 262 -7.31 -6.15 17.07
N LEU A 263 -6.97 -7.17 16.26
CA LEU A 263 -7.89 -8.29 16.02
C LEU A 263 -8.27 -9.00 17.32
N VAL A 264 -7.29 -9.33 18.17
CA VAL A 264 -7.52 -9.99 19.46
C VAL A 264 -8.44 -9.15 20.36
N GLN A 265 -8.32 -7.82 20.31
CA GLN A 265 -9.19 -6.91 21.04
C GLN A 265 -10.63 -6.85 20.47
N MET A 266 -10.80 -6.98 19.15
CA MET A 266 -12.10 -6.87 18.47
C MET A 266 -12.96 -8.14 18.52
N LEU A 267 -12.34 -9.31 18.71
CA LEU A 267 -13.03 -10.61 18.65
C LEU A 267 -13.98 -10.88 19.84
N PRO A 268 -13.63 -10.57 21.10
CA PRO A 268 -14.50 -10.85 22.25
C PRO A 268 -15.86 -10.18 22.12
N GLY A 269 -16.94 -10.94 22.34
CA GLY A 269 -18.33 -10.46 22.23
C GLY A 269 -18.85 -10.33 20.80
N SER A 270 -18.04 -10.63 19.77
CA SER A 270 -18.51 -10.68 18.39
C SER A 270 -19.23 -12.00 18.08
N GLU A 271 -20.26 -11.93 17.24
CA GLU A 271 -20.91 -13.13 16.68
C GLU A 271 -19.94 -13.86 15.75
N LEU A 272 -20.01 -15.19 15.72
CA LEU A 272 -19.16 -16.02 14.86
C LEU A 272 -19.22 -15.63 13.38
N ALA A 273 -20.39 -15.22 12.89
CA ALA A 273 -20.58 -14.76 11.52
C ALA A 273 -19.81 -13.47 11.19
N ASN A 274 -19.43 -12.67 12.19
CA ASN A 274 -18.65 -11.44 11.97
C ASN A 274 -17.14 -11.68 11.98
N VAL A 275 -16.67 -12.83 12.50
CA VAL A 275 -15.24 -13.15 12.60
C VAL A 275 -14.51 -13.02 11.26
N PRO A 276 -15.01 -13.55 10.12
CA PRO A 276 -14.33 -13.38 8.83
C PRO A 276 -14.12 -11.91 8.43
N VAL A 277 -15.11 -11.05 8.66
CA VAL A 277 -15.04 -9.60 8.38
C VAL A 277 -13.98 -8.95 9.28
N LEU A 278 -13.93 -9.32 10.57
CA LEU A 278 -12.95 -8.76 11.50
C LEU A 278 -11.52 -9.18 11.15
N VAL A 279 -11.32 -10.45 10.80
CA VAL A 279 -10.02 -10.99 10.38
C VAL A 279 -9.53 -10.32 9.09
N LEU A 280 -10.42 -10.13 8.11
CA LEU A 280 -10.03 -9.47 6.87
C LEU A 280 -9.76 -8.00 7.06
N THR A 281 -10.40 -7.32 8.03
CA THR A 281 -10.34 -5.85 8.08
C THR A 281 -9.08 -5.26 8.69
N ILE A 282 -8.24 -6.07 9.33
CA ILE A 282 -6.94 -5.66 9.89
C ILE A 282 -5.82 -5.46 8.85
#